data_AF-A0A953YMF6-F1
#
_entry.id   AF-A0A953YMF6-F1
#
_cell.length_a   1.000
_cell.length_b   1.000
_cell.length_c   1.000
_cell.angle_alpha   90.00
_cell.angle_beta   90.00
_cell.angle_gamma   90.00
#
_symmetry.space_group_name_H-M   'P 1'
#
loop_
_entity.id
_entity.type
_entity.pdbx_description
1 polymer ?
#
loop_
_entity_poly.entity_id
_entity_poly.type
_entity_poly.pdbx_seq_one_letter_code
_entity_poly.pdbx_strand_id
1 'polypeptide(L)'
;MIEPQTSHLNGLNLNAVMDSAVSEANALAEAALMIQNAETDQQIGDALRRTFQLWAGLRAAADWRRDWPAPLTAGVRDLADFVLSTILGAERGEMTVAKLTTLATINLRIAMGILEAQIRALLGDAEFARWEADGRPMGPDMEAWMQHAAATTH
;
A
#
# COMPACT_ATOMS: atom_id res chain seq x y z
N MET A 1 40.07 -27.92 -1.22
CA MET A 1 39.25 -27.36 -2.30
C MET A 1 37.81 -27.46 -1.86
N ILE A 2 37.17 -26.34 -1.56
CA ILE A 2 35.76 -26.27 -1.20
C ILE A 2 35.10 -25.55 -2.37
N GLU A 3 34.20 -26.24 -3.08
CA GLU A 3 33.41 -25.64 -4.15
C GLU A 3 32.50 -24.53 -3.58
N PRO A 4 32.33 -23.40 -4.28
CA PRO A 4 31.35 -22.41 -3.88
C PRO A 4 29.95 -22.93 -4.22
N GLN A 5 29.17 -23.20 -3.16
CA GLN A 5 27.72 -23.38 -3.24
C GLN A 5 27.11 -22.12 -3.86
N THR A 6 26.73 -22.20 -5.14
CA THR A 6 25.95 -21.17 -5.82
C THR A 6 24.58 -21.06 -5.15
N SER A 7 24.35 -19.91 -4.52
CA SER A 7 23.12 -19.55 -3.80
C SER A 7 21.89 -19.61 -4.72
N HIS A 8 21.14 -20.70 -4.65
CA HIS A 8 19.84 -20.89 -5.32
C HIS A 8 18.67 -20.29 -4.49
N LEU A 9 18.72 -19.00 -4.14
CA LEU A 9 17.69 -18.39 -3.27
C LEU A 9 17.02 -17.10 -3.80
N ASN A 10 17.08 -16.78 -5.10
CA ASN A 10 16.59 -15.47 -5.59
C ASN A 10 15.37 -15.48 -6.52
N GLY A 11 14.77 -16.63 -6.85
CA GLY A 11 13.63 -16.67 -7.79
C GLY A 11 12.24 -16.81 -7.15
N LEU A 12 12.14 -17.43 -5.98
CA LEU A 12 10.86 -17.91 -5.44
C LEU A 12 10.19 -16.99 -4.41
N ASN A 13 10.83 -15.88 -4.01
CA ASN A 13 10.32 -15.03 -2.93
C ASN A 13 9.97 -13.60 -3.36
N LEU A 14 10.39 -13.13 -4.54
CA LEU A 14 9.99 -11.81 -5.03
C LEU A 14 8.52 -11.80 -5.47
N ASN A 15 8.08 -12.79 -6.24
CA ASN A 15 6.71 -12.85 -6.75
C ASN A 15 5.68 -12.91 -5.62
N ALA A 16 5.90 -13.75 -4.60
CA ALA A 16 4.97 -13.88 -3.48
C ALA A 16 4.90 -12.62 -2.60
N VAL A 17 6.03 -11.92 -2.40
CA VAL A 17 6.08 -10.65 -1.65
C VAL A 17 5.43 -9.52 -2.45
N MET A 18 5.64 -9.48 -3.77
CA MET A 18 4.99 -8.52 -4.67
C MET A 18 3.48 -8.76 -4.72
N ASP A 19 3.03 -10.01 -4.79
CA ASP A 19 1.61 -10.38 -4.80
C ASP A 19 0.90 -9.96 -3.50
N SER A 20 1.56 -10.11 -2.34
CA SER A 20 1.01 -9.67 -1.05
C SER A 20 0.87 -8.15 -0.96
N ALA A 21 1.91 -7.40 -1.33
CA ALA A 21 1.89 -5.94 -1.23
C ALA A 21 0.91 -5.29 -2.23
N VAL A 22 0.80 -5.84 -3.44
CA VAL A 22 -0.21 -5.41 -4.42
C VAL A 22 -1.63 -5.72 -3.91
N SER A 23 -1.84 -6.89 -3.31
CA SER A 23 -3.13 -7.24 -2.70
C SER A 23 -3.52 -6.28 -1.56
N GLU A 24 -2.57 -5.94 -0.68
CA GLU A 24 -2.78 -4.99 0.42
C GLU A 24 -3.10 -3.57 -0.09
N ALA A 25 -2.35 -3.08 -1.08
CA ALA A 25 -2.62 -1.79 -1.71
C ALA A 25 -3.99 -1.76 -2.39
N ASN A 26 -4.36 -2.83 -3.09
CA ASN A 26 -5.68 -2.95 -3.73
C ASN A 26 -6.79 -2.93 -2.69
N ALA A 27 -6.65 -3.65 -1.57
CA ALA A 27 -7.67 -3.66 -0.52
C ALA A 27 -7.93 -2.26 0.08
N LEU A 28 -6.87 -1.46 0.25
CA LEU A 28 -6.98 -0.06 0.68
C LEU A 28 -7.62 0.82 -0.39
N ALA A 29 -7.22 0.67 -1.66
CA ALA A 29 -7.80 1.42 -2.77
C ALA A 29 -9.31 1.12 -2.94
N GLU A 30 -9.70 -0.15 -2.86
CA GLU A 30 -11.10 -0.59 -2.86
C GLU A 30 -11.88 0.06 -1.71
N ALA A 31 -11.34 0.06 -0.49
CA ALA A 31 -11.99 0.69 0.65
C ALA A 31 -12.19 2.20 0.44
N ALA A 32 -11.23 2.88 -0.19
CA ALA A 32 -11.38 4.29 -0.55
C ALA A 32 -12.47 4.52 -1.60
N LEU A 33 -12.53 3.68 -2.64
CA LEU A 33 -13.56 3.76 -3.68
C LEU A 33 -14.95 3.47 -3.10
N MET A 34 -15.08 2.52 -2.18
CA MET A 34 -16.33 2.26 -1.47
C MET A 34 -16.81 3.50 -0.71
N ILE A 35 -15.91 4.23 -0.05
CA ILE A 35 -16.26 5.47 0.66
C ILE A 35 -16.70 6.54 -0.34
N GLN A 36 -15.96 6.73 -1.44
CA GLN A 36 -16.25 7.79 -2.42
C GLN A 36 -17.53 7.57 -3.21
N ASN A 37 -17.88 6.30 -3.48
CA ASN A 37 -19.04 5.91 -4.26
C ASN A 37 -20.27 5.58 -3.41
N ALA A 38 -20.20 5.74 -2.08
CA ALA A 38 -21.34 5.47 -1.21
C ALA A 38 -22.38 6.60 -1.34
N GLU A 39 -23.59 6.24 -1.75
CA GLU A 39 -24.72 7.16 -1.92
C GLU A 39 -25.78 7.01 -0.82
N THR A 40 -25.71 5.93 -0.06
CA THR A 40 -26.66 5.59 1.01
C THR A 40 -25.95 5.34 2.33
N ASP A 41 -26.65 5.57 3.45
CA ASP A 41 -26.11 5.30 4.79
C ASP A 41 -25.65 3.86 4.96
N GLN A 42 -26.33 2.91 4.31
CA GLN A 42 -25.94 1.50 4.32
C GLN A 42 -24.60 1.28 3.60
N GLN A 43 -24.40 1.86 2.41
CA GLN A 43 -23.13 1.79 1.68
C GLN A 43 -22.00 2.48 2.45
N ILE A 44 -22.28 3.61 3.11
CA ILE A 44 -21.31 4.28 3.99
C ILE A 44 -20.93 3.34 5.14
N GLY A 45 -21.91 2.71 5.78
CA GLY A 45 -21.67 1.74 6.86
C GLY A 45 -20.80 0.55 6.43
N ASP A 46 -21.06 0.00 5.24
CA ASP A 46 -20.26 -1.10 4.68
C ASP A 46 -18.83 -0.67 4.34
N ALA A 47 -18.66 0.52 3.75
CA ALA A 47 -17.36 1.11 3.46
C ALA A 47 -16.53 1.39 4.73
N LEU A 48 -17.17 1.92 5.76
CA LEU A 48 -16.57 2.15 7.07
C LEU A 48 -16.19 0.83 7.75
N ARG A 49 -17.04 -0.20 7.67
CA ARG A 49 -16.74 -1.54 8.20
C ARG A 49 -15.52 -2.17 7.52
N ARG A 50 -15.46 -2.10 6.19
CA ARG A 50 -14.29 -2.58 5.42
C ARG A 50 -13.03 -1.84 5.82
N THR A 51 -13.10 -0.51 5.91
CA THR A 51 -11.97 0.33 6.36
C THR A 51 -11.54 -0.05 7.77
N PHE A 52 -12.48 -0.19 8.70
CA PHE A 52 -12.20 -0.60 10.09
C PHE A 52 -11.44 -1.92 10.15
N GLN A 53 -11.88 -2.94 9.41
CA GLN A 53 -11.24 -4.27 9.40
C GLN A 53 -9.79 -4.21 8.93
N LEU A 54 -9.51 -3.46 7.86
CA LEU A 54 -8.15 -3.29 7.33
C LEU A 54 -7.24 -2.60 8.36
N TRP A 55 -7.71 -1.51 8.94
CA TRP A 55 -6.93 -0.72 9.89
C TRP A 55 -6.76 -1.41 11.25
N ALA A 56 -7.74 -2.19 11.70
CA ALA A 56 -7.60 -3.05 12.87
C ALA A 56 -6.55 -4.14 12.64
N GLY A 57 -6.53 -4.73 11.43
CA GLY A 57 -5.50 -5.67 11.01
C GLY A 57 -4.10 -5.05 11.02
N LEU A 58 -3.93 -3.87 10.43
CA LEU A 58 -2.67 -3.12 10.43
C LEU A 58 -2.22 -2.75 11.84
N ARG A 59 -3.16 -2.30 12.70
CA ARG A 59 -2.88 -1.96 14.10
C ARG A 59 -2.36 -3.17 14.87
N ALA A 60 -2.97 -4.34 14.66
CA ALA A 60 -2.53 -5.60 15.26
C ALA A 60 -1.18 -6.04 14.67
N ALA A 61 -0.97 -5.93 13.36
CA ALA A 61 0.32 -6.24 12.74
C ALA A 61 1.45 -5.38 13.34
N ALA A 62 1.23 -4.09 13.55
CA ALA A 62 2.19 -3.20 14.20
C ALA A 62 2.50 -3.58 15.66
N ASP A 63 1.58 -4.26 16.35
CA ASP A 63 1.82 -4.77 17.70
C ASP A 63 2.62 -6.06 17.75
N TRP A 64 2.44 -6.91 16.75
CA TRP A 64 2.97 -8.27 16.76
C TRP A 64 4.27 -8.42 15.96
N ARG A 65 4.44 -7.62 14.90
CA ARG A 65 5.66 -7.63 14.07
C ARG A 65 6.80 -6.96 14.80
N ARG A 66 7.91 -7.70 14.93
CA ARG A 66 9.16 -7.21 15.54
C ARG A 66 10.22 -6.77 14.53
N ASP A 67 9.98 -7.06 13.26
CA ASP A 67 10.87 -6.82 12.15
C ASP A 67 10.61 -5.46 11.46
N TRP A 68 9.61 -4.71 11.90
CA TRP A 68 9.40 -3.34 11.47
C TRP A 68 10.30 -2.36 12.24
N PRO A 69 10.91 -1.37 11.57
CA PRO A 69 11.61 -0.28 12.26
C PRO A 69 10.69 0.41 13.28
N ALA A 70 11.25 0.79 14.44
CA ALA A 70 10.47 1.43 15.50
C ALA A 70 9.70 2.70 15.04
N PRO A 71 10.28 3.60 14.22
CA PRO A 71 9.54 4.75 13.70
C PRO A 71 8.37 4.37 12.80
N LEU A 72 8.53 3.35 11.95
CA LEU A 72 7.45 2.84 11.10
C LEU A 72 6.34 2.26 11.95
N THR A 73 6.71 1.44 12.94
CA THR A 73 5.75 0.81 13.86
C THR A 73 4.92 1.85 14.60
N ALA A 74 5.56 2.89 15.13
CA ALA A 74 4.86 3.99 15.79
C ALA A 74 3.92 4.73 14.83
N GLY A 75 4.40 5.09 13.63
CA GLY A 75 3.58 5.78 12.64
C GLY A 75 2.36 4.98 12.18
N VAL A 76 2.50 3.66 11.97
CA VAL A 76 1.36 2.79 11.62
C VAL A 76 0.36 2.70 12.77
N ARG A 77 0.83 2.61 14.02
CA ARG A 77 -0.07 2.62 15.19
C ARG A 77 -0.87 3.92 15.27
N ASP A 78 -0.20 5.06 15.23
CA ASP A 78 -0.84 6.37 15.37
C ASP A 78 -1.88 6.59 14.27
N LEU A 79 -1.54 6.23 13.03
CA LEU A 79 -2.45 6.36 11.90
C LEU A 79 -3.65 5.40 12.02
N ALA A 80 -3.42 4.16 12.43
CA ALA A 80 -4.49 3.21 12.64
C ALA A 80 -5.41 3.63 13.79
N ASP A 81 -4.87 4.11 14.90
CA ASP A 81 -5.63 4.61 16.04
C ASP A 81 -6.48 5.83 15.64
N PHE A 82 -5.93 6.74 14.81
CA PHE A 82 -6.70 7.84 14.23
C PHE A 82 -7.87 7.35 13.36
N VAL A 83 -7.64 6.41 12.44
CA VAL A 83 -8.70 5.89 11.56
C VAL A 83 -9.77 5.17 12.36
N LEU A 84 -9.39 4.26 13.26
CA LEU A 84 -10.31 3.48 14.07
C LEU A 84 -11.13 4.39 14.99
N SER A 85 -10.51 5.36 15.65
CA SER A 85 -11.24 6.33 16.49
C SER A 85 -12.20 7.20 15.68
N THR A 86 -11.81 7.62 14.47
CA THR A 86 -12.68 8.38 13.56
C THR A 86 -13.91 7.57 13.15
N ILE A 87 -13.75 6.28 12.87
CA ILE A 87 -14.85 5.38 12.50
C ILE A 87 -15.75 5.10 13.71
N LEU A 88 -15.20 4.86 14.90
CA LEU A 88 -16.00 4.63 16.12
C LEU A 88 -16.72 5.91 16.59
N GLY A 89 -16.22 7.09 16.23
CA GLY A 89 -16.95 8.35 16.40
C GLY A 89 -18.18 8.46 15.48
N ALA A 90 -18.18 7.78 14.33
CA ALA A 90 -19.31 7.74 13.39
C ALA A 90 -20.58 7.19 14.03
N GLU A 91 -20.45 6.13 14.83
CA GLU A 91 -21.57 5.48 15.53
C GLU A 91 -22.24 6.40 16.56
N ARG A 92 -21.56 7.50 16.93
CA ARG A 92 -22.08 8.54 17.83
C ARG A 92 -22.66 9.76 17.08
N GLY A 93 -22.84 9.65 15.76
CA GLY A 93 -23.40 10.71 14.91
C GLY A 93 -22.39 11.77 14.48
N GLU A 94 -21.08 11.54 14.66
CA GLU A 94 -20.04 12.53 14.34
C GLU A 94 -19.47 12.38 12.92
N MET A 95 -20.01 11.49 12.09
CA MET A 95 -19.50 11.27 10.74
C MET A 95 -19.92 12.39 9.81
N THR A 96 -18.95 12.98 9.12
CA THR A 96 -19.17 14.06 8.15
C THR A 96 -18.56 13.69 6.82
N VAL A 97 -19.03 14.33 5.74
CA VAL A 97 -18.43 14.17 4.40
C VAL A 97 -16.92 14.45 4.44
N ALA A 98 -16.48 15.47 5.18
CA ALA A 98 -15.06 15.78 5.32
C ALA A 98 -14.25 14.64 5.97
N LYS A 99 -14.81 13.96 6.99
CA LYS A 99 -14.18 12.79 7.61
C LYS A 99 -14.14 11.61 6.63
N LEU A 100 -15.22 11.35 5.89
CA LEU A 100 -15.24 10.33 4.83
C LEU A 100 -14.17 10.58 3.77
N THR A 101 -14.08 11.82 3.26
CA THR A 101 -13.04 12.22 2.31
C THR A 101 -11.63 12.03 2.88
N THR A 102 -11.44 12.35 4.17
CA THR A 102 -10.16 12.14 4.86
C THR A 102 -9.79 10.66 4.91
N LEU A 103 -10.72 9.79 5.29
CA LEU A 103 -10.50 8.34 5.34
C LEU A 103 -10.17 7.76 3.94
N ALA A 104 -10.93 8.15 2.91
CA ALA A 104 -10.65 7.72 1.54
C ALA A 104 -9.26 8.19 1.07
N THR A 105 -8.89 9.43 1.40
CA THR A 105 -7.58 10.00 1.04
C THR A 105 -6.44 9.26 1.74
N ILE A 106 -6.60 8.94 3.03
CA ILE A 106 -5.61 8.16 3.78
C ILE A 106 -5.41 6.80 3.12
N ASN A 107 -6.50 6.08 2.84
CA ASN A 107 -6.45 4.77 2.20
C ASN A 107 -5.71 4.83 0.85
N LEU A 108 -6.04 5.79 -0.02
CA LEU A 108 -5.37 5.95 -1.31
C LEU A 108 -3.89 6.30 -1.17
N ARG A 109 -3.53 7.20 -0.24
CA ARG A 109 -2.13 7.59 -0.02
C ARG A 109 -1.28 6.42 0.45
N ILE A 110 -1.80 5.60 1.37
CA ILE A 110 -1.09 4.40 1.82
C ILE A 110 -1.00 3.36 0.69
N ALA A 111 -2.08 3.13 -0.06
CA ALA A 111 -2.06 2.22 -1.22
C ALA A 111 -0.99 2.64 -2.24
N MET A 112 -0.95 3.93 -2.61
CA MET A 112 0.08 4.46 -3.52
C MET A 112 1.49 4.29 -2.95
N GLY A 113 1.70 4.63 -1.67
CA GLY A 113 3.02 4.46 -1.04
C GLY A 113 3.50 3.01 -1.02
N ILE A 114 2.60 2.04 -0.81
CA ILE A 114 2.92 0.61 -0.89
C ILE A 114 3.35 0.23 -2.32
N LEU A 115 2.59 0.65 -3.33
CA LEU A 115 2.91 0.36 -4.73
C LEU A 115 4.22 1.03 -5.17
N GLU A 116 4.44 2.29 -4.80
CA GLU A 116 5.68 3.02 -5.07
C GLU A 116 6.88 2.33 -4.43
N ALA A 117 6.75 1.84 -3.19
CA ALA A 117 7.80 1.07 -2.53
C ALA A 117 8.12 -0.24 -3.28
N GLN A 118 7.12 -0.93 -3.82
CA GLN A 118 7.31 -2.15 -4.63
C GLN A 118 8.02 -1.83 -5.96
N ILE A 119 7.58 -0.78 -6.65
CA ILE A 119 8.21 -0.35 -7.91
C ILE A 119 9.66 0.06 -7.66
N ARG A 120 9.92 0.80 -6.57
CA ARG A 120 11.28 1.16 -6.17
C ARG A 120 12.14 -0.07 -5.85
N ALA A 121 11.58 -1.07 -5.17
CA ALA A 121 12.30 -2.33 -4.89
C ALA A 121 12.63 -3.11 -6.18
N LEU A 122 11.75 -3.07 -7.18
CA LEU A 122 11.95 -3.71 -8.49
C LEU A 122 13.02 -3.00 -9.34
N LEU A 123 12.98 -1.67 -9.37
CA LEU A 123 13.82 -0.85 -10.24
C LEU A 123 15.19 -0.52 -9.63
N GLY A 124 15.27 -0.36 -8.30
CA GLY A 124 16.38 0.32 -7.64
C GLY A 124 16.23 1.85 -7.69
N ASP A 125 16.98 2.56 -6.85
CA ASP A 125 16.76 4.00 -6.62
C ASP A 125 17.02 4.89 -7.85
N ALA A 126 18.05 4.58 -8.65
CA ALA A 126 18.42 5.39 -9.81
C ALA A 126 17.40 5.25 -10.95
N GLU A 127 17.02 4.01 -11.27
CA GLU A 127 16.01 3.69 -12.27
C GLU A 127 14.62 4.15 -11.82
N PHE A 128 14.29 4.07 -10.53
CA PHE A 128 13.05 4.64 -10.00
C PHE A 128 12.98 6.16 -10.23
N ALA A 129 14.06 6.89 -9.99
CA ALA A 129 14.09 8.33 -10.25
C ALA A 129 13.90 8.66 -11.74
N ARG A 130 14.44 7.83 -12.65
CA ARG A 130 14.20 7.97 -14.09
C ARG A 130 12.76 7.65 -14.46
N TRP A 131 12.20 6.58 -13.90
CA TRP A 131 10.78 6.22 -14.07
C TRP A 131 9.83 7.34 -13.61
N GLU A 132 10.13 8.00 -12.49
CA GLU A 132 9.38 9.17 -12.04
C GLU A 132 9.51 10.36 -13.00
N ALA A 133 10.71 10.65 -13.48
CA ALA A 133 10.97 11.74 -14.43
C ALA A 133 10.26 11.54 -15.78
N ASP A 134 10.11 10.28 -16.19
CA ASP A 134 9.43 9.88 -17.43
C ASP A 134 7.90 9.81 -17.30
N GLY A 135 7.34 10.28 -16.17
CA GLY A 135 5.89 10.39 -15.99
C GLY A 135 5.21 9.14 -15.46
N ARG A 136 5.97 8.23 -14.83
CA ARG A 136 5.46 7.02 -14.15
C ARG A 136 4.69 6.08 -15.09
N PRO A 137 5.30 5.61 -16.20
CA PRO A 137 4.64 4.67 -17.12
C PRO A 137 4.20 3.39 -16.38
N MET A 138 3.02 2.87 -16.75
CA MET A 138 2.32 1.76 -16.08
C MET A 138 1.85 0.71 -17.10
N GLY A 139 1.65 -0.54 -16.67
CA GLY A 139 1.12 -1.60 -17.52
C GLY A 139 2.00 -1.91 -18.75
N PRO A 140 1.44 -2.02 -19.96
CA PRO A 140 2.24 -2.28 -21.18
C PRO A 140 3.32 -1.23 -21.44
N ASP A 141 3.07 0.04 -21.07
CA ASP A 141 4.05 1.11 -21.22
C ASP A 141 5.23 0.94 -20.26
N MET A 142 5.00 0.33 -19.08
CA MET A 142 6.06 -0.01 -18.14
C MET A 142 6.96 -1.13 -18.69
N GLU A 143 6.39 -2.16 -19.31
CA GLU A 143 7.18 -3.24 -19.94
C GLU A 143 8.06 -2.70 -21.07
N ALA A 144 7.48 -1.87 -21.95
CA ALA A 144 8.23 -1.21 -23.02
C ALA A 144 9.33 -0.30 -22.45
N TRP A 145 9.01 0.49 -21.43
CA TRP A 145 9.97 1.36 -20.75
C TRP A 145 11.12 0.56 -20.14
N MET A 146 10.84 -0.57 -19.47
CA MET A 146 11.87 -1.45 -18.89
C MET A 146 12.78 -2.07 -19.96
N GLN A 147 12.24 -2.46 -21.11
CA GLN A 147 13.02 -2.98 -22.23
C GLN A 147 13.95 -1.91 -22.83
N HIS A 148 13.44 -0.68 -23.02
CA HIS A 148 14.25 0.45 -23.48
C HIS A 148 15.32 0.86 -22.45
N ALA A 149 14.94 0.85 -21.17
CA ALA A 149 15.83 1.14 -20.04
C ALA A 149 17.01 0.16 -19.97
N ALA A 150 16.78 -1.13 -20.23
CA ALA A 150 17.83 -2.15 -20.27
C ALA A 150 18.77 -1.98 -21.48
N ALA A 151 18.23 -1.54 -22.63
CA ALA A 151 19.00 -1.33 -23.86
C ALA A 151 19.94 -0.11 -23.82
N THR A 152 19.71 0.84 -22.91
CA THR A 152 20.49 2.10 -22.78
C THR A 152 21.58 2.07 -21.71
N THR A 153 21.71 0.97 -20.96
CA THR A 153 22.70 0.81 -19.87
C THR A 153 23.96 0.03 -20.31
N HIS A 154 24.17 -0.13 -21.63
CA HIS A 154 25.39 -0.67 -22.25
C HIS A 154 26.23 0.41 -22.93
#